data_AF-A0A2S8FKD9-F1
#
_entry.id   AF-A0A2S8FKD9-F1
#
_cell.length_a   1.000
_cell.length_b   1.000
_cell.length_c   1.000
_cell.angle_alpha   90.00
_cell.angle_beta   90.00
_cell.angle_gamma   90.00
#
_symmetry.space_group_name_H-M   'P 1'
#
loop_
_entity.id
_entity.type
_entity.pdbx_description
1 polymer ?
#
loop_
_entity_poly.entity_id
_entity_poly.type
_entity_poly.pdbx_seq_one_letter_code
_entity_poly.pdbx_strand_id
1 'polypeptide(L)'
;MVIPIPIPVTERLVVAAEGAVWKFVTCSSCQEEFAYLLQLEAIGEVSKVIFMDNEEATQEAYAHAQRNLAKKSENVVLPTPCPCCGMYQEEMAAILKEEAYHDRIFGVGMAVTVLSFIPLALSIPNNWLVTICGVAIGGAIMGYVELAAALYDPNSGDPEPRKRLGKKHTVWGENLAKLRAMLAESEPKVQRPASK
;
A
#
# COMPACT_ATOMS: atom_id res chain seq x y z
N MET A 1 -42.07 30.30 22.71
CA MET A 1 -42.37 28.85 22.61
C MET A 1 -41.25 28.23 21.81
N VAL A 2 -40.32 27.53 22.46
CA VAL A 2 -39.17 26.91 21.78
C VAL A 2 -39.65 25.54 21.30
N ILE A 3 -39.68 25.32 19.99
CA ILE A 3 -39.94 24.00 19.41
C ILE A 3 -38.58 23.28 19.37
N PRO A 4 -38.35 22.24 20.19
CA PRO A 4 -37.11 21.49 20.10
C PRO A 4 -37.05 20.80 18.73
N ILE A 5 -36.01 21.10 17.95
CA ILE A 5 -35.74 20.41 16.69
C ILE A 5 -34.98 19.14 17.05
N PRO A 6 -35.54 17.94 16.82
CA PRO A 6 -34.82 16.70 17.08
C PRO A 6 -33.63 16.61 16.10
N ILE A 7 -32.43 16.52 16.65
CA ILE A 7 -31.22 16.24 15.85
C ILE A 7 -31.17 14.73 15.64
N PRO A 8 -31.22 14.23 14.40
CA PRO A 8 -31.12 12.80 14.15
C PRO A 8 -29.75 12.31 14.58
N VAL A 9 -29.73 11.32 15.47
CA VAL A 9 -28.49 10.65 15.87
C VAL A 9 -28.23 9.54 14.85
N THR A 10 -27.03 9.53 14.27
CA THR A 10 -26.59 8.52 13.31
C THR A 10 -25.54 7.61 13.91
N GLU A 11 -25.61 6.32 13.64
CA GLU A 11 -24.59 5.33 13.95
C GLU A 11 -23.80 4.99 12.66
N ARG A 12 -22.48 4.81 12.76
CA ARG A 12 -21.66 4.36 11.63
C ARG A 12 -21.57 2.84 11.65
N LEU A 13 -22.10 2.20 10.62
CA LEU A 13 -21.93 0.76 10.40
C LEU A 13 -20.73 0.55 9.48
N VAL A 14 -19.81 -0.31 9.91
CA VAL A 14 -18.57 -0.65 9.20
C VAL A 14 -18.57 -2.14 8.91
N VAL A 15 -18.42 -2.51 7.64
CA VAL A 15 -18.35 -3.92 7.19
C VAL A 15 -17.08 -4.11 6.36
N ALA A 16 -16.36 -5.19 6.62
CA ALA A 16 -15.20 -5.60 5.83
C ALA A 16 -15.58 -6.64 4.79
N ALA A 17 -14.95 -6.58 3.62
CA ALA A 17 -15.00 -7.60 2.59
C ALA A 17 -13.57 -7.99 2.19
N GLU A 18 -13.33 -9.29 2.12
CA GLU A 18 -12.07 -9.88 1.68
C GLU A 18 -12.23 -10.44 0.27
N GLY A 19 -11.15 -10.43 -0.51
CA GLY A 19 -11.11 -11.15 -1.78
C GLY A 19 -9.69 -11.32 -2.30
N ALA A 20 -9.57 -12.18 -3.31
CA ALA A 20 -8.30 -12.47 -3.96
C ALA A 20 -8.44 -12.33 -5.48
N VAL A 21 -7.47 -11.66 -6.11
CA VAL A 21 -7.45 -11.40 -7.54
C VAL A 21 -6.09 -11.77 -8.11
N TRP A 22 -6.07 -12.49 -9.22
CA TRP A 22 -4.83 -12.76 -9.94
C TRP A 22 -4.43 -11.54 -10.78
N LYS A 23 -3.20 -11.06 -10.57
CA LYS A 23 -2.60 -9.99 -11.38
C LYS A 23 -1.59 -10.60 -12.33
N PHE A 24 -1.78 -10.36 -13.62
CA PHE A 24 -0.88 -10.79 -14.69
C PHE A 24 0.06 -9.65 -15.06
N VAL A 25 1.35 -9.94 -15.13
CA VAL A 25 2.40 -8.96 -15.43
C VAL A 25 3.35 -9.56 -16.45
N THR A 26 3.80 -8.73 -17.39
CA THR A 26 4.86 -9.07 -18.34
C THR A 26 6.13 -8.34 -17.94
N CYS A 27 7.25 -9.06 -17.81
CA CYS A 27 8.50 -8.44 -17.41
C CYS A 27 9.07 -7.53 -18.52
N SER A 28 9.28 -6.25 -18.25
CA SER A 28 9.90 -5.32 -19.22
C SER A 28 11.30 -5.73 -19.68
N SER A 29 12.07 -6.44 -18.85
CA SER A 29 13.46 -6.82 -19.14
C SER A 29 13.57 -8.12 -19.95
N CYS A 30 12.93 -9.21 -19.49
CA CYS A 30 13.05 -10.53 -20.13
C CYS A 30 11.80 -10.99 -20.89
N GLN A 31 10.72 -10.18 -20.91
CA GLN A 31 9.44 -10.47 -21.58
C GLN A 31 8.70 -11.73 -21.08
N GLU A 32 9.16 -12.31 -19.96
CA GLU A 32 8.47 -13.45 -19.34
C GLU A 32 7.18 -12.96 -18.66
N GLU A 33 6.08 -13.65 -18.94
CA GLU A 33 4.80 -13.43 -18.27
C GLU A 33 4.73 -14.21 -16.96
N PHE A 34 4.21 -13.57 -15.92
CA PHE A 34 3.97 -14.20 -14.63
C PHE A 34 2.71 -13.62 -13.98
N ALA A 35 2.16 -14.34 -13.02
CA ALA A 35 1.03 -13.87 -12.23
C ALA A 35 1.29 -14.01 -10.74
N TYR A 36 0.72 -13.11 -9.94
CA TYR A 36 0.70 -13.23 -8.48
C TYR A 36 -0.73 -13.08 -7.96
N LEU A 37 -1.00 -13.73 -6.82
CA LEU A 37 -2.29 -13.64 -6.15
C LEU A 37 -2.28 -12.44 -5.22
N LEU A 38 -3.13 -11.46 -5.50
CA LEU A 38 -3.32 -10.28 -4.68
C LEU A 38 -4.49 -10.52 -3.73
N GLN A 39 -4.20 -10.69 -2.44
CA GLN A 39 -5.20 -10.79 -1.37
C GLN A 39 -5.44 -9.40 -0.78
N LEU A 40 -6.70 -8.97 -0.72
CA LEU A 40 -7.07 -7.62 -0.31
C LEU A 40 -8.25 -7.66 0.66
N GLU A 41 -8.27 -6.65 1.52
CA GLU A 41 -9.38 -6.32 2.39
C GLU A 41 -9.84 -4.88 2.11
N ALA A 42 -11.15 -4.69 2.03
CA ALA A 42 -11.75 -3.38 1.87
C ALA A 42 -12.89 -3.19 2.85
N ILE A 43 -13.02 -1.96 3.33
CA ILE A 43 -14.05 -1.55 4.28
C ILE A 43 -15.11 -0.75 3.53
N GLY A 44 -16.38 -1.03 3.84
CA GLY A 44 -17.53 -0.25 3.45
C GLY A 44 -18.17 0.38 4.67
N GLU A 45 -18.50 1.66 4.58
CA GLU A 45 -19.12 2.42 5.66
C GLU A 45 -20.46 3.00 5.19
N VAL A 46 -21.48 2.88 6.04
CA VAL A 46 -22.80 3.50 5.86
C VAL A 46 -23.22 4.14 7.18
N SER A 47 -23.75 5.36 7.11
CA SER A 47 -24.34 6.02 8.28
C SER A 47 -25.83 5.70 8.34
N LYS A 48 -26.28 5.04 9.40
CA LYS A 48 -27.69 4.72 9.62
C LYS A 48 -28.29 5.61 10.69
N VAL A 49 -29.55 5.98 10.54
CA VAL A 49 -30.30 6.66 11.61
C VAL A 49 -30.63 5.61 12.68
N ILE A 50 -30.38 5.96 13.94
CA ILE A 50 -30.79 5.10 15.06
C ILE A 50 -32.30 4.81 14.91
N PHE A 51 -32.70 3.54 15.02
CA PHE A 51 -34.06 2.99 14.79
C PHE A 51 -34.45 2.52 13.36
N MET A 52 -33.57 2.62 12.35
CA MET A 52 -33.79 1.94 11.07
C MET A 52 -33.32 0.48 11.09
N ASP A 53 -33.87 -0.35 10.19
CA ASP A 53 -33.51 -1.76 10.07
C ASP A 53 -32.01 -1.92 9.70
N ASN A 54 -31.35 -2.88 10.33
CA ASN A 54 -29.92 -3.10 10.16
C ASN A 54 -29.60 -3.91 8.90
N GLU A 55 -30.55 -4.70 8.39
CA GLU A 55 -30.30 -5.61 7.27
C GLU A 55 -29.97 -4.85 5.97
N GLU A 56 -30.79 -3.86 5.60
CA GLU A 56 -30.58 -3.04 4.40
C GLU A 56 -29.26 -2.26 4.48
N ALA A 57 -28.99 -1.62 5.62
CA ALA A 57 -27.74 -0.89 5.84
C ALA A 57 -26.51 -1.80 5.79
N THR A 58 -26.61 -3.04 6.28
CA THR A 58 -25.53 -4.03 6.21
C THR A 58 -25.28 -4.47 4.77
N GLN A 59 -26.34 -4.72 4.01
CA GLN A 59 -26.23 -5.08 2.59
C GLN A 59 -25.62 -3.94 1.77
N GLU A 60 -26.02 -2.70 2.03
CA GLU A 60 -25.45 -1.51 1.39
C GLU A 60 -23.97 -1.33 1.75
N ALA A 61 -23.61 -1.45 3.04
CA ALA A 61 -22.23 -1.37 3.50
C ALA A 61 -21.36 -2.48 2.89
N TYR A 62 -21.89 -3.69 2.77
CA TYR A 62 -21.19 -4.79 2.10
C TYR A 62 -21.02 -4.51 0.59
N ALA A 63 -22.04 -3.98 -0.09
CA ALA A 63 -21.92 -3.55 -1.49
C ALA A 63 -20.89 -2.40 -1.66
N HIS A 64 -20.77 -1.50 -0.67
CA HIS A 64 -19.70 -0.49 -0.62
C HIS A 64 -18.33 -1.14 -0.46
N ALA A 65 -18.19 -2.08 0.46
CA ALA A 65 -16.95 -2.82 0.68
C ALA A 65 -16.50 -3.56 -0.58
N GLN A 66 -17.42 -4.24 -1.28
CA GLN A 66 -17.13 -4.91 -2.56
C GLN A 66 -16.69 -3.94 -3.66
N ARG A 67 -17.37 -2.79 -3.81
CA ARG A 67 -16.96 -1.74 -4.76
C ARG A 67 -15.58 -1.20 -4.44
N ASN A 68 -15.28 -0.98 -3.16
CA ASN A 68 -13.96 -0.54 -2.70
C ASN A 68 -12.90 -1.62 -2.94
N LEU A 69 -13.24 -2.89 -2.75
CA LEU A 69 -12.36 -4.03 -3.03
C LEU A 69 -12.00 -4.10 -4.52
N ALA A 70 -12.98 -3.94 -5.41
CA ALA A 70 -12.74 -3.91 -6.86
C ALA A 70 -11.84 -2.72 -7.26
N LYS A 71 -12.12 -1.52 -6.73
CA LYS A 71 -11.25 -0.36 -6.96
C LYS A 71 -9.84 -0.56 -6.41
N LYS A 72 -9.70 -1.15 -5.22
CA LYS A 72 -8.38 -1.46 -4.64
C LYS A 72 -7.66 -2.50 -5.49
N SER A 73 -8.34 -3.53 -5.97
CA SER A 73 -7.71 -4.56 -6.79
C SER A 73 -7.19 -4.00 -8.11
N GLU A 74 -7.81 -2.98 -8.68
CA GLU A 74 -7.30 -2.29 -9.87
C GLU A 74 -6.01 -1.50 -9.56
N ASN A 75 -5.99 -0.74 -8.46
CA ASN A 75 -4.96 0.25 -8.16
C ASN A 75 -3.78 -0.28 -7.32
N VAL A 76 -3.97 -1.33 -6.52
CA VAL A 76 -2.93 -1.87 -5.64
C VAL A 76 -2.01 -2.80 -6.44
N VAL A 77 -0.71 -2.50 -6.38
CA VAL A 77 0.35 -3.32 -6.96
C VAL A 77 1.22 -3.85 -5.82
N LEU A 78 1.44 -5.17 -5.79
CA LEU A 78 2.34 -5.79 -4.84
C LEU A 78 3.72 -5.93 -5.50
N PRO A 79 4.80 -5.34 -4.94
CA PRO A 79 6.12 -5.44 -5.53
C PRO A 79 6.63 -6.88 -5.49
N THR A 80 6.55 -7.55 -6.65
CA THR A 80 7.00 -8.93 -6.83
C THR A 80 8.05 -8.97 -7.94
N PRO A 81 9.27 -9.48 -7.67
CA PRO A 81 10.31 -9.51 -8.69
C PRO A 81 10.02 -10.60 -9.72
N CYS A 82 10.48 -10.41 -10.95
CA CYS A 82 10.35 -11.42 -12.00
C CYS A 82 11.01 -12.74 -11.57
N PRO A 83 10.34 -13.90 -11.69
CA PRO A 83 10.91 -15.19 -11.30
C PRO A 83 12.09 -15.63 -12.17
N CYS A 84 12.21 -15.10 -13.40
CA CYS A 84 13.27 -15.43 -14.35
C CYS A 84 14.52 -14.56 -14.15
N CYS A 85 14.39 -13.23 -14.30
CA CYS A 85 15.54 -12.32 -14.22
C CYS A 85 15.75 -11.67 -12.84
N GLY A 86 14.73 -11.63 -11.98
CA GLY A 86 14.81 -10.99 -10.66
C GLY A 86 14.62 -9.48 -10.65
N MET A 87 14.28 -8.86 -11.78
CA MET A 87 14.01 -7.43 -11.89
C MET A 87 12.58 -7.08 -11.44
N TYR A 88 12.42 -5.97 -10.73
CA TYR A 88 11.14 -5.32 -10.47
C TYR A 88 10.71 -4.48 -11.67
N GLN A 89 9.40 -4.42 -11.92
CA GLN A 89 8.83 -3.48 -12.89
C GLN A 89 8.93 -2.04 -12.36
N GLU A 90 8.84 -1.04 -13.26
CA GLU A 90 9.02 0.38 -12.89
C GLU A 90 8.07 0.82 -11.78
N GLU A 91 6.77 0.50 -11.90
CA GLU A 91 5.76 0.82 -10.88
C GLU A 91 6.07 0.14 -9.54
N MET A 92 6.53 -1.11 -9.56
CA MET A 92 6.89 -1.86 -8.35
C MET A 92 8.16 -1.31 -7.70
N ALA A 93 9.13 -0.90 -8.52
CA ALA A 93 10.36 -0.27 -8.06
C ALA A 93 10.09 1.09 -7.42
N ALA A 94 9.13 1.86 -7.95
CA ALA A 94 8.69 3.12 -7.35
C ALA A 94 8.11 2.90 -5.95
N ILE A 95 7.21 1.91 -5.78
CA ILE A 95 6.64 1.56 -4.47
C ILE A 95 7.75 1.16 -3.49
N LEU A 96 8.70 0.32 -3.91
CA LEU A 96 9.82 -0.07 -3.04
C LEU A 96 10.72 1.11 -2.64
N LYS A 97 10.89 2.11 -3.52
CA LYS A 97 11.63 3.33 -3.18
C LYS A 97 10.88 4.17 -2.15
N GLU A 98 9.57 4.28 -2.27
CA GLU A 98 8.71 4.98 -1.29
C GLU A 98 8.70 4.25 0.06
N GLU A 99 8.62 2.92 0.07
CA GLU A 99 8.64 2.11 1.30
C GLU A 99 10.01 2.11 1.97
N ALA A 100 11.10 2.09 1.19
CA ALA A 100 12.47 2.20 1.72
C ALA A 100 12.71 3.54 2.43
N TYR A 101 11.94 4.58 2.07
CA TYR A 101 12.02 5.91 2.70
C TYR A 101 11.35 5.96 4.08
N HIS A 102 10.55 4.95 4.45
CA HIS A 102 9.85 4.89 5.73
C HIS A 102 10.78 4.48 6.89
N ASP A 103 12.00 5.02 6.92
CA ASP A 103 13.07 4.50 7.74
C ASP A 103 13.25 5.31 9.03
N ARG A 104 13.46 4.57 10.11
CA ARG A 104 13.68 5.03 11.48
C ARG A 104 14.81 6.06 11.58
N ILE A 105 15.73 6.07 10.61
CA ILE A 105 16.86 6.98 10.51
C ILE A 105 16.39 8.44 10.34
N PHE A 106 15.33 8.70 9.57
CA PHE A 106 14.76 10.04 9.49
C PHE A 106 14.24 10.49 10.86
N GLY A 107 13.57 9.58 11.58
CA GLY A 107 13.15 9.79 12.97
C GLY A 107 14.31 10.10 13.92
N VAL A 108 15.46 9.43 13.75
CA VAL A 108 16.69 9.72 14.52
C VAL A 108 17.22 11.11 14.19
N GLY A 109 17.32 11.48 12.92
CA GLY A 109 17.77 12.82 12.51
C GLY A 109 16.89 13.93 13.07
N MET A 110 15.56 13.74 13.01
CA MET A 110 14.59 14.65 13.60
C MET A 110 14.71 14.71 15.14
N ALA A 111 14.85 13.56 15.81
CA ALA A 111 15.02 13.52 17.26
C ALA A 111 16.30 14.23 17.71
N VAL A 112 17.43 14.00 17.04
CA VAL A 112 18.70 14.71 17.31
C VAL A 112 18.52 16.22 17.13
N THR A 113 17.83 16.63 16.06
CA THR A 113 17.53 18.04 15.79
C THR A 113 16.70 18.64 16.93
N VAL A 114 15.60 18.02 17.34
CA VAL A 114 14.72 18.52 18.41
C VAL A 114 15.45 18.55 19.76
N LEU A 115 16.19 17.50 20.12
CA LEU A 115 16.93 17.42 21.39
C LEU A 115 18.04 18.47 21.47
N SER A 116 18.59 18.92 20.35
CA SER A 116 19.62 19.96 20.32
C SER A 116 19.14 21.35 20.80
N PHE A 117 17.83 21.56 20.92
CA PHE A 117 17.25 22.78 21.47
C PHE A 117 17.14 22.79 23.00
N ILE A 118 17.25 21.64 23.67
CA ILE A 118 17.17 21.55 25.14
C ILE A 118 18.19 22.44 25.85
N PRO A 119 19.47 22.52 25.43
CA PRO A 119 20.46 23.39 26.05
C PRO A 119 20.09 24.88 26.07
N LEU A 120 19.21 25.35 25.18
CA LEU A 120 18.74 26.75 25.18
C LEU A 120 17.87 27.08 26.40
N ALA A 121 17.22 26.08 27.00
CA ALA A 121 16.46 26.26 28.23
C ALA A 121 17.35 26.31 29.48
N LEU A 122 18.64 25.96 29.34
CA LEU A 122 19.61 25.96 30.43
C LEU A 122 20.55 27.16 30.28
N SER A 123 20.77 27.90 31.37
CA SER A 123 21.66 29.08 31.40
C SER A 123 23.16 28.71 31.43
N ILE A 124 23.58 27.81 30.54
CA ILE A 124 24.97 27.36 30.42
C ILE A 124 25.69 28.28 29.41
N PRO A 125 26.88 28.82 29.75
CA PRO A 125 27.64 29.63 28.79
C PRO A 125 27.98 28.81 27.54
N ASN A 126 27.84 29.42 26.37
CA ASN A 126 28.09 28.83 25.04
C ASN A 126 27.15 27.67 24.63
N ASN A 127 25.96 27.54 25.23
CA ASN A 127 24.95 26.55 24.83
C ASN A 127 24.55 26.63 23.35
N TRP A 128 24.60 27.82 22.75
CA TRP A 128 24.30 28.07 21.34
C TRP A 128 25.16 27.24 20.37
N LEU A 129 26.42 26.94 20.73
CA LEU A 129 27.30 26.08 19.91
C LEU A 129 26.77 24.65 19.84
N VAL A 130 26.28 24.12 20.97
CA VAL A 130 25.71 22.76 21.03
C VAL A 130 24.47 22.65 20.17
N THR A 131 23.60 23.67 20.20
CA THR A 131 22.40 23.71 19.35
C THR A 131 22.76 23.76 17.87
N ILE A 132 23.69 24.62 17.45
CA ILE A 132 24.11 24.69 16.04
C ILE A 132 24.69 23.34 15.57
N CYS A 133 25.59 22.74 16.34
CA CYS A 133 26.16 21.45 16.01
C CYS A 133 25.09 20.35 15.92
N GLY A 134 24.16 20.30 16.88
CA GLY A 134 23.09 19.30 16.90
C GLY A 134 22.11 19.45 15.73
N VAL A 135 21.70 20.67 15.40
CA VAL A 135 20.88 20.95 14.21
C VAL A 135 21.61 20.59 12.93
N ALA A 136 22.90 20.92 12.81
CA ALA A 136 23.70 20.59 11.62
C ALA A 136 23.84 19.07 11.44
N ILE A 137 24.12 18.33 12.52
CA ILE A 137 24.21 16.86 12.49
C ILE A 137 22.85 16.25 12.12
N GLY A 138 21.78 16.68 12.78
CA GLY A 138 20.43 16.19 12.49
C GLY A 138 20.00 16.47 11.05
N GLY A 139 20.26 17.68 10.55
CA GLY A 139 20.03 18.08 9.17
C GLY A 139 20.85 17.28 8.16
N ALA A 140 22.13 17.03 8.45
CA ALA A 140 22.99 16.20 7.61
C ALA A 140 22.51 14.75 7.53
N ILE A 141 22.03 14.18 8.65
CA ILE A 141 21.43 12.84 8.67
C ILE A 141 20.18 12.80 7.80
N MET A 142 19.26 13.76 7.96
CA MET A 142 18.03 13.83 7.16
C MET A 142 18.33 14.00 5.67
N GLY A 143 19.21 14.93 5.30
CA GLY A 143 19.61 15.15 3.91
C GLY A 143 20.36 13.96 3.30
N TYR A 144 21.17 13.25 4.09
CA TYR A 144 21.81 12.02 3.63
C TYR A 144 20.78 10.92 3.32
N VAL A 145 19.74 10.76 4.15
CA VAL A 145 18.67 9.78 3.90
C VAL A 145 17.92 10.10 2.61
N GLU A 146 17.58 11.37 2.36
CA GLU A 146 16.94 11.78 1.11
C GLU A 146 17.82 11.52 -0.11
N LEU A 147 19.11 11.85 -0.04
CA LEU A 147 20.07 11.59 -1.12
C LEU A 147 20.23 10.08 -1.37
N ALA A 148 20.38 9.30 -0.29
CA ALA A 148 20.53 7.85 -0.38
C ALA A 148 19.27 7.20 -0.97
N ALA A 149 18.09 7.69 -0.62
CA ALA A 149 16.83 7.23 -1.19
C ALA A 149 16.71 7.58 -2.68
N ALA A 150 17.13 8.78 -3.08
CA ALA A 150 17.15 9.17 -4.50
C ALA A 150 18.10 8.29 -5.34
N LEU A 151 19.20 7.83 -4.74
CA LEU A 151 20.18 6.95 -5.37
C LEU A 151 19.84 5.46 -5.21
N TYR A 152 18.86 5.11 -4.37
CA TYR A 152 18.47 3.72 -4.15
C TYR A 152 17.80 3.14 -5.39
N ASP A 153 18.42 2.12 -5.96
CA ASP A 153 17.83 1.30 -7.01
C ASP A 153 17.52 -0.10 -6.46
N PRO A 154 16.23 -0.48 -6.31
CA PRO A 154 15.86 -1.81 -5.82
C PRO A 154 16.29 -2.95 -6.76
N ASN A 155 16.67 -2.64 -8.00
CA ASN A 155 17.21 -3.59 -8.97
C ASN A 155 18.74 -3.71 -8.91
N SER A 156 19.44 -2.87 -8.15
CA SER A 156 20.89 -3.00 -7.93
C SER A 156 21.24 -4.20 -7.04
N GLY A 157 22.47 -4.72 -7.15
CA GLY A 157 22.94 -5.85 -6.34
C GLY A 157 22.65 -7.24 -6.94
N ASP A 158 22.79 -8.28 -6.10
CA ASP A 158 22.65 -9.68 -6.51
C ASP A 158 21.18 -10.02 -6.86
N PRO A 159 20.90 -10.51 -8.09
CA PRO A 159 19.54 -10.88 -8.49
C PRO A 159 19.04 -12.21 -7.90
N GLU A 160 19.92 -13.10 -7.42
CA GLU A 160 19.51 -14.44 -6.98
C GLU A 160 18.51 -14.46 -5.81
N PRO A 161 18.66 -13.65 -4.74
CA PRO A 161 17.65 -13.52 -3.71
C PRO A 161 16.29 -13.08 -4.26
N ARG A 162 16.27 -12.14 -5.21
CA ARG A 162 15.05 -11.65 -5.84
C ARG A 162 14.40 -12.72 -6.70
N LYS A 163 15.16 -13.48 -7.49
CA LYS A 163 14.64 -14.62 -8.25
C LYS A 163 14.00 -15.67 -7.35
N ARG A 164 14.62 -15.97 -6.19
CA ARG A 164 14.03 -16.91 -5.21
C ARG A 164 12.70 -16.38 -4.65
N LEU A 165 12.63 -15.08 -4.35
CA LEU A 165 11.40 -14.44 -3.90
C LEU A 165 10.31 -14.49 -4.99
N GLY A 166 10.65 -14.15 -6.24
CA GLY A 166 9.73 -14.22 -7.38
C GLY A 166 9.19 -15.64 -7.58
N LYS A 167 10.06 -16.65 -7.59
CA LYS A 167 9.66 -18.06 -7.71
C LYS A 167 8.73 -18.54 -6.59
N LYS A 168 8.83 -17.96 -5.39
CA LYS A 168 7.97 -18.31 -4.24
C LYS A 168 6.58 -17.70 -4.34
N HIS A 169 6.46 -16.48 -4.87
CA HIS A 169 5.23 -15.68 -4.82
C HIS A 169 4.49 -15.57 -6.17
N THR A 170 5.04 -16.13 -7.24
CA THR A 170 4.48 -16.01 -8.59
C THR A 170 4.25 -17.38 -9.24
N VAL A 171 3.25 -17.42 -10.12
CA VAL A 171 2.95 -18.50 -11.04
C VAL A 171 3.45 -18.08 -12.43
N TRP A 172 4.23 -18.93 -13.10
CA TRP A 172 4.88 -18.62 -14.37
C TRP A 172 5.05 -19.90 -15.21
N GLY A 173 5.44 -19.77 -16.48
CA GLY A 173 5.64 -20.89 -17.41
C GLY A 173 4.37 -21.75 -17.60
N GLU A 174 4.50 -23.08 -17.59
CA GLU A 174 3.37 -24.01 -17.78
C GLU A 174 2.26 -23.83 -16.72
N ASN A 175 2.62 -23.46 -15.49
CA ASN A 175 1.64 -23.25 -14.44
C ASN A 175 0.78 -22.01 -14.70
N LEU A 176 1.33 -21.00 -15.38
CA LEU A 176 0.57 -19.81 -15.79
C LEU A 176 -0.45 -20.16 -16.86
N ALA A 177 -0.08 -21.00 -17.84
CA ALA A 177 -1.00 -21.48 -18.87
C ALA A 177 -2.16 -22.27 -18.26
N LYS A 178 -1.87 -23.16 -17.30
CA LYS A 178 -2.89 -23.90 -16.54
C LYS A 178 -3.81 -22.96 -15.77
N LEU A 179 -3.25 -21.97 -15.08
CA LEU A 179 -4.03 -20.97 -14.34
C LEU A 179 -4.98 -20.19 -15.26
N ARG A 180 -4.52 -19.76 -16.44
CA ARG A 180 -5.37 -19.09 -17.43
C ARG A 180 -6.51 -19.97 -17.92
N ALA A 181 -6.23 -21.25 -18.22
CA ALA A 181 -7.26 -22.19 -18.62
C ALA A 181 -8.32 -22.38 -17.52
N MET A 182 -7.90 -22.52 -16.26
CA MET A 182 -8.81 -22.61 -15.11
C MET A 182 -9.68 -21.36 -14.95
N LEU A 183 -9.08 -20.17 -15.10
CA LEU A 183 -9.82 -18.91 -14.98
C LEU A 183 -10.84 -18.74 -16.11
N ALA A 184 -10.46 -19.07 -17.35
CA ALA A 184 -11.36 -19.01 -18.50
C ALA A 184 -12.56 -19.97 -18.38
N GLU A 185 -12.41 -21.10 -17.70
CA GLU A 185 -13.52 -22.01 -17.40
C GLU A 185 -14.41 -21.51 -16.25
N SER A 186 -13.82 -20.80 -15.29
CA SER A 186 -14.52 -20.26 -14.12
C SER A 186 -15.32 -18.98 -14.38
N GLU A 187 -14.99 -18.23 -15.43
CA GLU A 187 -15.72 -17.01 -15.77
C GLU A 187 -17.19 -17.36 -16.05
N PRO A 188 -18.15 -16.89 -15.21
CA PRO A 188 -19.54 -17.19 -15.43
C PRO A 188 -19.92 -16.66 -16.81
N LYS A 189 -20.52 -17.52 -17.64
CA LYS A 189 -21.08 -17.09 -18.93
C LYS A 189 -22.15 -16.05 -18.63
N VAL A 190 -21.76 -14.77 -18.63
CA VAL A 190 -22.69 -13.66 -18.54
C VAL A 190 -23.54 -13.76 -19.80
N GLN A 191 -24.69 -14.41 -19.67
CA GLN A 191 -25.69 -14.48 -20.73
C GLN A 191 -26.11 -13.03 -20.98
N ARG A 192 -25.55 -12.42 -22.02
CA ARG A 192 -26.00 -11.09 -22.45
C ARG A 192 -27.50 -11.22 -22.69
N PRO A 193 -28.35 -10.46 -21.97
CA PRO A 193 -29.77 -10.49 -22.22
C PRO A 193 -29.98 -10.12 -23.69
N ALA A 194 -30.74 -10.94 -24.41
CA ALA A 194 -31.06 -10.68 -25.80
C ALA A 194 -31.68 -9.27 -25.90
N SER A 195 -31.00 -8.36 -26.61
CA SER A 195 -31.53 -7.03 -26.88
C SER A 195 -32.85 -7.19 -27.64
N LYS A 196 -33.95 -6.81 -27.00
CA LYS A 196 -35.27 -6.71 -27.64
C LYS A 196 -35.38 -5.40 -28.41
#